data_AF-A0A0K2YS31-F1
#
_entry.id   AF-A0A0K2YS31-F1
#
_cell.length_a   1.000
_cell.length_b   1.000
_cell.length_c   1.000
_cell.angle_alpha   90.00
_cell.angle_beta   90.00
_cell.angle_gamma   90.00
#
_symmetry.space_group_name_H-M   'P 1'
#
loop_
_entity.id
_entity.type
_entity.pdbx_description
1 polymer ?
#
loop_
_entity_poly.entity_id
_entity_poly.type
_entity_poly.pdbx_seq_one_letter_code
_entity_poly.pdbx_strand_id
1 'polypeptide(L)'
;MGHNASASRAAAHATASRATRPVRHGTSAADRGGVAYRRQVTNPAQRDDTVWPAVLTWRAHNAPRMESVRVQLVGNRIKASGRIIGGECADHPAFSASYDLVTDEAGVTRRLSVRTSLASGERHVSISRDAEGYWMVEDGTNHHRSGFGGALDVDVVLSPFFNTLPIRRFAMQHNAENHQVPVVYVYLPDLSVRAADLTYSSGPDGIQVLSPVSSSTITVDGQGFIVDYPGLAERI
;
A
#
# COMPACT_ATOMS: atom_id res chain seq x y z
N MET A 1 -4.56 -61.65 -4.92
CA MET A 1 -4.86 -61.11 -3.57
C MET A 1 -5.00 -59.61 -3.74
N GLY A 2 -6.17 -59.09 -4.08
CA GLY A 2 -7.29 -58.75 -3.18
C GLY A 2 -7.57 -57.27 -3.45
N HIS A 3 -8.55 -56.94 -4.31
CA HIS A 3 -9.87 -56.43 -3.92
C HIS A 3 -9.79 -55.38 -2.79
N ASN A 4 -10.07 -54.11 -3.08
CA ASN A 4 -11.44 -53.60 -2.91
C ASN A 4 -11.61 -52.19 -3.49
N ALA A 5 -12.62 -52.07 -4.36
CA ALA A 5 -13.35 -50.84 -4.59
C ALA A 5 -14.33 -50.62 -3.43
N SER A 6 -14.63 -49.37 -3.08
CA SER A 6 -15.98 -49.03 -2.63
C SER A 6 -16.27 -47.54 -2.84
N ALA A 7 -17.30 -47.31 -3.64
CA ALA A 7 -18.06 -46.08 -3.72
C ALA A 7 -19.28 -46.19 -2.78
N SER A 8 -19.77 -45.06 -2.27
CA SER A 8 -21.12 -44.86 -1.71
C SER A 8 -21.25 -43.34 -1.50
N ARG A 9 -22.11 -42.52 -2.13
CA ARG A 9 -23.49 -42.56 -2.65
C ARG A 9 -24.61 -42.59 -1.59
N ALA A 10 -25.24 -41.42 -1.38
CA ALA A 10 -26.68 -41.15 -1.10
C ALA A 10 -26.80 -39.77 -0.39
N ALA A 11 -27.51 -38.73 -0.85
CA ALA A 11 -28.88 -38.55 -1.35
C ALA A 11 -29.95 -38.39 -0.25
N ALA A 12 -30.57 -37.20 -0.15
CA ALA A 12 -31.99 -36.89 0.18
C ALA A 12 -32.20 -35.35 0.14
N HIS A 13 -32.97 -34.74 -0.79
CA HIS A 13 -34.43 -34.50 -0.78
C HIS A 13 -34.93 -33.72 0.46
N ALA A 14 -35.76 -32.65 0.44
CA ALA A 14 -36.93 -32.25 -0.36
C ALA A 14 -37.29 -30.75 -0.05
N THR A 15 -37.64 -29.86 -0.99
CA THR A 15 -39.01 -29.40 -1.45
C THR A 15 -40.01 -28.98 -0.32
N ALA A 16 -40.88 -27.95 -0.34
CA ALA A 16 -41.38 -26.99 -1.34
C ALA A 16 -42.33 -25.91 -0.70
N SER A 17 -42.65 -24.83 -1.45
CA SER A 17 -43.97 -24.13 -1.60
C SER A 17 -44.60 -23.36 -0.40
N ARG A 18 -45.43 -22.30 -0.49
CA ARG A 18 -46.11 -21.52 -1.56
C ARG A 18 -46.88 -20.31 -0.94
N ALA A 19 -47.14 -19.27 -1.75
CA ALA A 19 -48.32 -18.35 -1.78
C ALA A 19 -48.62 -17.44 -0.54
N THR A 20 -49.18 -16.21 -0.65
CA THR A 20 -50.33 -15.74 -1.45
C THR A 20 -50.45 -14.19 -1.39
N ARG A 21 -50.93 -13.52 -2.46
CA ARG A 21 -51.55 -12.16 -2.48
C ARG A 21 -53.09 -12.32 -2.60
N PRO A 22 -53.95 -11.36 -2.18
CA PRO A 22 -54.50 -10.34 -3.11
C PRO A 22 -54.91 -8.96 -2.46
N VAL A 23 -54.78 -7.78 -3.13
CA VAL A 23 -55.68 -6.99 -4.04
C VAL A 23 -56.65 -5.99 -3.35
N ARG A 24 -56.58 -4.69 -3.74
CA ARG A 24 -57.65 -3.78 -4.28
C ARG A 24 -57.18 -2.30 -4.22
N HIS A 25 -57.00 -1.62 -5.35
CA HIS A 25 -57.90 -0.72 -6.10
C HIS A 25 -58.27 0.62 -5.43
N GLY A 26 -57.81 1.72 -6.06
CA GLY A 26 -58.29 3.10 -5.86
C GLY A 26 -57.80 3.98 -7.03
N THR A 27 -58.73 4.62 -7.71
CA THR A 27 -58.62 5.34 -9.00
C THR A 27 -58.31 6.83 -8.89
N SER A 28 -57.66 7.36 -9.94
CA SER A 28 -57.81 8.71 -10.55
C SER A 28 -57.37 9.97 -9.79
N ALA A 29 -56.38 10.70 -10.33
CA ALA A 29 -56.61 12.00 -10.99
C ALA A 29 -55.29 12.51 -11.61
N ALA A 30 -55.40 13.04 -12.83
CA ALA A 30 -54.34 13.78 -13.50
C ALA A 30 -54.18 15.16 -12.85
N ASP A 31 -52.94 15.59 -12.61
CA ASP A 31 -52.63 17.01 -12.49
C ASP A 31 -51.35 17.35 -13.26
N ARG A 32 -51.42 18.50 -13.92
CA ARG A 32 -50.47 18.99 -14.91
C ARG A 32 -49.36 19.77 -14.22
N GLY A 33 -48.15 19.66 -14.79
CA GLY A 33 -47.25 20.80 -14.94
C GLY A 33 -46.41 21.16 -13.71
N GLY A 34 -45.20 20.62 -13.66
CA GLY A 34 -44.16 21.09 -12.76
C GLY A 34 -42.83 20.44 -13.08
N VAL A 35 -42.16 20.90 -14.14
CA VAL A 35 -40.76 20.55 -14.41
C VAL A 35 -39.90 21.27 -13.38
N ALA A 36 -39.82 20.70 -12.18
CA ALA A 36 -38.83 21.10 -11.19
C ALA A 36 -37.50 20.45 -11.58
N TYR A 37 -36.59 21.27 -12.10
CA TYR A 37 -35.17 20.93 -12.21
C TYR A 37 -34.67 20.55 -10.82
N ARG A 38 -34.63 19.24 -10.52
CA ARG A 38 -33.91 18.70 -9.36
C ARG A 38 -32.43 18.90 -9.65
N ARG A 39 -31.89 20.03 -9.20
CA ARG A 39 -30.45 20.27 -9.14
C ARG A 39 -29.87 19.11 -8.33
N GLN A 40 -29.11 18.23 -8.98
CA GLN A 40 -28.21 17.33 -8.28
C GLN A 40 -27.29 18.23 -7.47
N VAL A 41 -27.53 18.29 -6.16
CA VAL A 41 -26.50 18.73 -5.22
C VAL A 41 -25.51 17.58 -5.21
N THR A 42 -24.51 17.65 -6.09
CA THR A 42 -23.27 16.91 -5.87
C THR A 42 -22.76 17.41 -4.53
N ASN A 43 -22.88 16.58 -3.49
CA ASN A 43 -22.22 16.83 -2.23
C ASN A 43 -20.72 16.83 -2.56
N PRO A 44 -19.99 17.96 -2.49
CA PRO A 44 -18.55 17.87 -2.55
C PRO A 44 -18.16 17.06 -1.33
N ALA A 45 -17.51 15.91 -1.54
CA ALA A 45 -16.94 15.13 -0.46
C ALA A 45 -16.24 16.09 0.50
N GLN A 46 -16.76 16.24 1.71
CA GLN A 46 -16.06 16.95 2.77
C GLN A 46 -14.69 16.30 2.84
N ARG A 47 -13.66 17.04 2.43
CA ARG A 47 -12.29 16.64 2.72
C ARG A 47 -12.21 16.69 4.23
N ASP A 48 -12.22 15.52 4.84
CA ASP A 48 -11.95 15.37 6.24
C ASP A 48 -10.47 15.70 6.40
N ASP A 49 -10.16 16.98 6.61
CA ASP A 49 -8.80 17.49 6.86
C ASP A 49 -8.26 17.04 8.24
N THR A 50 -8.99 16.12 8.88
CA THR A 50 -8.65 15.50 10.15
C THR A 50 -7.34 14.72 9.98
N VAL A 51 -6.33 15.15 10.73
CA VAL A 51 -5.04 14.47 10.78
C VAL A 51 -5.21 13.14 11.52
N TRP A 52 -4.79 12.04 10.90
CA TRP A 52 -4.62 10.75 11.56
C TRP A 52 -3.14 10.54 11.92
N PRO A 53 -2.77 10.67 13.21
CA PRO A 53 -1.43 10.36 13.68
C PRO A 53 -1.34 8.90 14.13
N ALA A 54 -0.21 8.25 13.83
CA ALA A 54 0.09 6.92 14.34
C ALA A 54 1.60 6.72 14.55
N VAL A 55 1.95 5.76 15.40
CA VAL A 55 3.26 5.11 15.38
C VAL A 55 3.01 3.66 15.04
N LEU A 56 3.62 3.18 13.96
CA LEU A 56 3.49 1.82 13.47
C LEU A 56 4.85 1.14 13.62
N THR A 57 4.87 -0.06 14.19
CA THR A 57 6.11 -0.81 14.41
C THR A 57 5.99 -2.19 13.78
N TRP A 58 7.00 -2.57 13.00
CA TRP A 58 7.10 -3.87 12.37
C TRP A 58 8.32 -4.62 12.89
N ARG A 59 8.16 -5.92 13.07
CA ARG A 59 9.22 -6.86 13.40
C ARG A 59 9.39 -7.87 12.28
N ALA A 60 10.62 -8.09 11.83
CA ALA A 60 10.89 -9.12 10.85
C ALA A 60 10.60 -10.52 11.41
N HIS A 61 10.01 -11.40 10.61
CA HIS A 61 9.66 -12.76 11.07
C HIS A 61 10.90 -13.59 11.44
N ASN A 62 11.92 -13.53 10.59
CA ASN A 62 13.06 -14.46 10.62
C ASN A 62 14.42 -13.74 10.59
N ALA A 63 14.45 -12.45 10.93
CA ALA A 63 15.67 -11.65 10.94
C ALA A 63 15.69 -10.73 12.17
N PRO A 64 16.88 -10.36 12.69
CA PRO A 64 17.00 -9.43 13.81
C PRO A 64 16.75 -7.97 13.35
N ARG A 65 15.59 -7.70 12.74
CA ARG A 65 15.24 -6.39 12.20
C ARG A 65 13.92 -5.88 12.74
N MET A 66 13.87 -4.60 13.04
CA MET A 66 12.64 -3.88 13.36
C MET A 66 12.59 -2.55 12.63
N GLU A 67 11.38 -2.10 12.33
CA GLU A 67 11.09 -0.76 11.82
C GLU A 67 10.05 -0.08 12.72
N SER A 68 10.23 1.21 13.03
CA SER A 68 9.22 2.01 13.70
C SER A 68 9.03 3.34 12.96
N VAL A 69 7.79 3.70 12.68
CA VAL A 69 7.45 4.84 11.82
C VAL A 69 6.39 5.70 12.49
N ARG A 70 6.71 6.97 12.70
CA ARG A 70 5.71 7.98 13.07
C ARG A 70 5.08 8.52 11.79
N VAL A 71 3.76 8.44 11.69
CA VAL A 71 2.98 8.84 10.51
C VAL A 71 2.03 9.97 10.89
N GLN A 72 1.91 10.95 10.00
CA GLN A 72 0.80 11.90 9.95
C GLN A 72 0.15 11.78 8.58
N LEU A 73 -1.11 11.39 8.57
CA LEU A 73 -1.90 11.18 7.37
C LEU A 73 -3.03 12.22 7.28
N VAL A 74 -3.20 12.85 6.12
CA VAL A 74 -4.33 13.74 5.78
C VAL A 74 -4.76 13.44 4.35
N GLY A 75 -5.92 12.82 4.15
CA GLY A 75 -6.30 12.29 2.83
C GLY A 75 -5.26 11.28 2.31
N ASN A 76 -4.60 11.57 1.18
CA ASN A 76 -3.46 10.78 0.67
C ASN A 76 -2.09 11.34 1.05
N ARG A 77 -2.05 12.51 1.71
CA ARG A 77 -0.80 13.13 2.12
C ARG A 77 -0.22 12.42 3.33
N ILE A 78 1.01 11.95 3.20
CA ILE A 78 1.78 11.31 4.26
C ILE A 78 2.99 12.18 4.58
N LYS A 79 3.17 12.47 5.87
CA LYS A 79 4.48 12.81 6.44
C LYS A 79 4.88 11.68 7.37
N ALA A 80 6.07 11.12 7.16
CA ALA A 80 6.55 10.00 7.96
C ALA A 80 8.01 10.19 8.37
N SER A 81 8.32 9.82 9.60
CA SER A 81 9.68 9.72 10.12
C SER A 81 9.87 8.30 10.64
N GLY A 82 10.73 7.53 9.99
CA GLY A 82 10.95 6.12 10.29
C GLY A 82 12.36 5.81 10.75
N ARG A 83 12.50 4.72 11.50
CA ARG A 83 13.78 4.14 11.91
C ARG A 83 13.78 2.65 11.68
N ILE A 84 14.88 2.14 11.17
CA ILE A 84 15.12 0.71 10.99
C ILE A 84 16.38 0.35 11.78
N ILE A 85 16.32 -0.73 12.52
CA ILE A 85 17.49 -1.34 13.17
C ILE A 85 17.59 -2.78 12.69
N GLY A 86 18.77 -3.17 12.23
CA GLY A 86 19.08 -4.53 11.77
C GLY A 86 20.33 -5.06 12.45
N GLY A 87 20.23 -6.22 13.08
CA GLY A 87 21.40 -7.01 13.46
C GLY A 87 22.08 -7.62 12.24
N GLU A 88 23.30 -8.11 12.43
CA GLU A 88 24.04 -8.83 11.38
C GLU A 88 23.31 -10.12 10.99
N CYS A 89 23.20 -10.36 9.68
CA CYS A 89 22.66 -11.60 9.12
C CYS A 89 23.36 -11.91 7.78
N ALA A 90 22.91 -12.97 7.10
CA ALA A 90 23.48 -13.38 5.81
C ALA A 90 23.32 -12.33 4.70
N ASP A 91 22.29 -11.48 4.78
CA ASP A 91 21.96 -10.51 3.73
C ASP A 91 22.66 -9.15 3.91
N HIS A 92 22.96 -8.77 5.16
CA HIS A 92 23.56 -7.47 5.47
C HIS A 92 24.31 -7.49 6.82
N PRO A 93 25.35 -6.64 6.99
CA PRO A 93 25.94 -6.38 8.30
C PRO A 93 24.93 -5.70 9.23
N ALA A 94 25.27 -5.61 10.53
CA ALA A 94 24.48 -4.81 11.45
C ALA A 94 24.46 -3.32 11.01
N PHE A 95 23.28 -2.71 11.06
CA PHE A 95 23.10 -1.31 10.66
C PHE A 95 21.93 -0.66 11.42
N SER A 96 21.92 0.67 11.40
CA SER A 96 20.70 1.44 11.67
C SER A 96 20.43 2.38 10.50
N ALA A 97 19.15 2.66 10.25
CA ALA A 97 18.72 3.64 9.28
C ALA A 97 17.65 4.56 9.87
N SER A 98 17.61 5.80 9.41
CA SER A 98 16.52 6.73 9.67
C SER A 98 16.10 7.40 8.39
N TYR A 99 14.80 7.64 8.22
CA TYR A 99 14.30 8.36 7.07
C TYR A 99 13.20 9.36 7.42
N ASP A 100 13.09 10.37 6.57
CA ASP A 100 11.97 11.32 6.55
C ASP A 100 11.36 11.34 5.15
N LEU A 101 10.05 11.12 5.06
CA LEU A 101 9.26 11.09 3.83
C LEU A 101 8.17 12.15 3.87
N VAL A 102 7.98 12.83 2.74
CA VAL A 102 6.84 13.72 2.50
C VAL A 102 6.24 13.45 1.14
N THR A 103 4.91 13.28 1.09
CA THR A 103 4.12 13.25 -0.14
C THR A 103 3.29 14.55 -0.29
N ASP A 104 2.72 14.76 -1.48
CA ASP A 104 1.71 15.80 -1.73
C ASP A 104 0.28 15.29 -1.49
N GLU A 105 -0.73 16.12 -1.80
CA GLU A 105 -2.14 15.77 -1.58
C GLU A 105 -2.62 14.57 -2.42
N ALA A 106 -1.95 14.26 -3.54
CA ALA A 106 -2.27 13.10 -4.37
C ALA A 106 -1.59 11.82 -3.87
N GLY A 107 -0.73 11.90 -2.85
CA GLY A 107 0.08 10.79 -2.38
C GLY A 107 1.38 10.59 -3.19
N VAL A 108 1.72 11.51 -4.09
CA VAL A 108 2.98 11.44 -4.85
C VAL A 108 4.13 11.88 -3.95
N THR A 109 5.20 11.09 -3.93
CA THR A 109 6.38 11.42 -3.13
C THR A 109 7.04 12.71 -3.63
N ARG A 110 7.33 13.62 -2.70
CA ARG A 110 8.04 14.88 -2.97
C ARG A 110 9.46 14.86 -2.46
N ARG A 111 9.70 14.23 -1.30
CA ARG A 111 11.01 14.13 -0.71
C ARG A 111 11.14 12.87 0.14
N LEU A 112 12.26 12.19 0.00
CA LEU A 112 12.77 11.17 0.91
C LEU A 112 14.21 11.54 1.29
N SER A 113 14.53 11.53 2.57
CA SER A 113 15.90 11.62 3.07
C SER A 113 16.19 10.37 3.88
N VAL A 114 17.28 9.66 3.59
CA VAL A 114 17.66 8.43 4.31
C VAL A 114 19.09 8.56 4.79
N ARG A 115 19.33 8.23 6.06
CA ARG A 115 20.68 8.07 6.62
C ARG A 115 20.85 6.64 7.10
N THR A 116 22.03 6.06 6.87
CA THR A 116 22.44 4.78 7.43
C THR A 116 23.70 4.93 8.26
N SER A 117 23.80 4.17 9.34
CA SER A 117 24.99 4.07 10.18
C SER A 117 25.40 2.60 10.27
N LEU A 118 26.62 2.30 9.83
CA LEU A 118 27.28 1.00 9.90
C LEU A 118 28.58 1.14 10.68
N ALA A 119 29.20 0.02 11.05
CA ALA A 119 30.55 0.03 11.63
C ALA A 119 31.60 0.72 10.71
N SER A 120 31.38 0.69 9.39
CA SER A 120 32.24 1.34 8.40
C SER A 120 32.02 2.85 8.26
N GLY A 121 30.97 3.41 8.88
CA GLY A 121 30.66 4.84 8.86
C GLY A 121 29.19 5.13 8.53
N GLU A 122 28.92 6.42 8.33
CA GLU A 122 27.59 6.92 7.98
C GLU A 122 27.48 7.24 6.48
N ARG A 123 26.28 7.02 5.92
CA ARG A 123 25.91 7.43 4.57
C ARG A 123 24.58 8.15 4.59
N HIS A 124 24.35 8.99 3.60
CA HIS A 124 23.10 9.72 3.45
C HIS A 124 22.74 9.88 1.97
N VAL A 125 21.44 9.81 1.67
CA VAL A 125 20.89 10.16 0.36
C VAL A 125 19.65 11.03 0.53
N SER A 126 19.55 12.09 -0.29
CA SER A 126 18.38 12.94 -0.43
C SER A 126 17.79 12.74 -1.82
N ILE A 127 16.50 12.39 -1.87
CA ILE A 127 15.76 12.14 -3.10
C ILE A 127 14.58 13.11 -3.12
N SER A 128 14.47 13.93 -4.16
CA SER A 128 13.37 14.89 -4.31
C SER A 128 12.78 14.84 -5.70
N ARG A 129 11.48 15.12 -5.82
CA ARG A 129 10.75 15.14 -7.09
C ARG A 129 10.29 16.55 -7.40
N ASP A 130 10.68 17.07 -8.56
CA ASP A 130 10.27 18.39 -9.04
C ASP A 130 8.83 18.38 -9.59
N ALA A 131 8.31 19.55 -9.96
CA ALA A 131 6.96 19.70 -10.48
C ALA A 131 6.82 19.14 -11.90
N GLU A 132 7.92 19.10 -12.64
CA GLU A 132 8.05 18.53 -13.99
C GLU A 132 8.13 16.99 -13.97
N GLY A 133 8.26 16.41 -12.79
CA GLY A 133 8.22 14.97 -12.56
C GLY A 133 9.56 14.26 -12.67
N TYR A 134 10.65 15.00 -12.67
CA TYR A 134 11.99 14.45 -12.54
C TYR A 134 12.39 14.31 -11.08
N TRP A 135 13.21 13.30 -10.83
CA TRP A 135 13.81 13.05 -9.55
C TRP A 135 15.24 13.54 -9.53
N MET A 136 15.61 14.22 -8.47
CA MET A 136 16.98 14.55 -8.10
C MET A 136 17.42 13.65 -6.95
N VAL A 137 18.52 12.93 -7.14
CA VAL A 137 19.16 12.07 -6.13
C VAL A 137 20.51 12.70 -5.77
N GLU A 138 20.76 12.92 -4.49
CA GLU A 138 21.99 13.52 -3.96
C GLU A 138 22.57 12.62 -2.87
N ASP A 139 23.81 12.15 -3.02
CA ASP A 139 24.50 11.23 -2.07
C ASP A 139 25.72 11.88 -1.38
N GLY A 140 25.71 13.21 -1.28
CA GLY A 140 26.76 14.02 -0.70
C GLY A 140 27.80 14.50 -1.71
N THR A 141 28.26 13.64 -2.62
CA THR A 141 29.25 14.01 -3.65
C THR A 141 28.70 14.01 -5.07
N ASN A 142 27.70 13.18 -5.34
CA ASN A 142 27.08 13.06 -6.65
C ASN A 142 25.66 13.60 -6.58
N HIS A 143 25.22 14.16 -7.71
CA HIS A 143 23.82 14.44 -7.97
C HIS A 143 23.42 13.84 -9.31
N HIS A 144 22.23 13.28 -9.38
CA HIS A 144 21.72 12.64 -10.58
C HIS A 144 20.24 12.98 -10.78
N ARG A 145 19.91 13.44 -11.98
CA ARG A 145 18.55 13.76 -12.40
C ARG A 145 18.02 12.70 -13.37
N SER A 146 16.87 12.11 -13.07
CA SER A 146 16.23 11.11 -13.95
C SER A 146 14.72 11.09 -13.79
N GLY A 147 14.01 10.65 -14.83
CA GLY A 147 12.56 10.42 -14.76
C GLY A 147 12.17 9.11 -14.07
N PHE A 148 13.09 8.17 -13.86
CA PHE A 148 12.84 6.84 -13.27
C PHE A 148 11.56 6.17 -13.79
N GLY A 149 11.39 6.12 -15.12
CA GLY A 149 10.22 5.48 -15.73
C GLY A 149 8.88 6.17 -15.42
N GLY A 150 8.89 7.42 -14.96
CA GLY A 150 7.68 8.13 -14.52
C GLY A 150 7.27 7.81 -13.08
N ALA A 151 8.19 7.26 -12.27
CA ALA A 151 7.93 6.93 -10.87
C ALA A 151 7.28 8.09 -10.09
N LEU A 152 6.29 7.72 -9.29
CA LEU A 152 5.60 8.60 -8.34
C LEU A 152 5.95 8.28 -6.89
N ASP A 153 6.44 7.07 -6.66
CA ASP A 153 6.73 6.53 -5.34
C ASP A 153 8.21 6.19 -5.22
N VAL A 154 8.75 6.38 -4.02
CA VAL A 154 10.01 5.77 -3.58
C VAL A 154 9.69 4.45 -2.89
N ASP A 155 10.58 3.47 -2.96
CA ASP A 155 10.49 2.25 -2.17
C ASP A 155 11.86 1.93 -1.57
N VAL A 156 11.90 1.74 -0.25
CA VAL A 156 13.12 1.44 0.50
C VAL A 156 13.11 -0.04 0.85
N VAL A 157 14.10 -0.77 0.33
CA VAL A 157 14.29 -2.19 0.61
C VAL A 157 14.40 -2.41 2.12
N LEU A 158 13.83 -3.53 2.60
CA LEU A 158 13.71 -3.92 4.01
C LEU A 158 12.62 -3.18 4.82
N SER A 159 11.92 -2.21 4.23
CA SER A 159 10.82 -1.49 4.88
C SER A 159 9.45 -1.90 4.32
N PRO A 160 8.56 -2.53 5.11
CA PRO A 160 7.16 -2.72 4.70
C PRO A 160 6.43 -1.40 4.47
N PHE A 161 6.80 -0.32 5.17
CA PHE A 161 6.07 0.95 5.15
C PHE A 161 5.89 1.53 3.74
N PHE A 162 6.91 1.48 2.87
CA PHE A 162 6.87 2.14 1.57
C PHE A 162 5.86 1.52 0.58
N ASN A 163 5.47 0.25 0.78
CA ASN A 163 4.40 -0.36 -0.02
C ASN A 163 3.03 0.32 0.23
N THR A 164 2.87 1.02 1.36
CA THR A 164 1.69 1.83 1.68
C THR A 164 1.45 2.93 0.63
N LEU A 165 2.51 3.49 0.01
CA LEU A 165 2.39 4.64 -0.88
C LEU A 165 1.53 4.32 -2.12
N PRO A 166 1.89 3.33 -2.96
CA PRO A 166 1.03 2.94 -4.07
C PRO A 166 -0.29 2.35 -3.61
N ILE A 167 -0.32 1.54 -2.54
CA ILE A 167 -1.55 0.93 -2.02
C ILE A 167 -2.60 2.00 -1.73
N ARG A 168 -2.23 3.05 -0.99
CA ARG A 168 -3.15 4.15 -0.67
C ARG A 168 -3.47 5.01 -1.87
N ARG A 169 -2.49 5.30 -2.74
CA ARG A 169 -2.68 6.14 -3.93
C ARG A 169 -3.68 5.53 -4.91
N PHE A 170 -3.70 4.20 -5.02
CA PHE A 170 -4.66 3.45 -5.82
C PHE A 170 -5.86 2.91 -5.02
N ALA A 171 -5.91 3.17 -3.71
CA ALA A 171 -6.93 2.66 -2.78
C ALA A 171 -7.12 1.13 -2.86
N MET A 172 -6.02 0.38 -3.02
CA MET A 172 -6.04 -1.07 -3.23
C MET A 172 -6.62 -1.85 -2.03
N GLN A 173 -6.60 -1.27 -0.83
CA GLN A 173 -7.25 -1.84 0.35
C GLN A 173 -8.79 -1.89 0.26
N HIS A 174 -9.37 -1.23 -0.75
CA HIS A 174 -10.81 -1.20 -1.00
C HIS A 174 -11.18 -1.68 -2.42
N ASN A 175 -10.23 -1.69 -3.34
CA ASN A 175 -10.47 -1.98 -4.76
C ASN A 175 -9.58 -3.15 -5.22
N ALA A 176 -10.16 -4.08 -5.98
CA ALA A 176 -9.46 -5.20 -6.58
C ALA A 176 -9.01 -4.84 -7.99
N GLU A 177 -7.75 -4.42 -8.15
CA GLU A 177 -7.15 -4.03 -9.42
C GLU A 177 -5.67 -4.45 -9.50
N ASN A 178 -5.17 -4.52 -10.74
CA ASN A 178 -3.76 -4.79 -11.04
C ASN A 178 -3.06 -3.49 -11.43
N HIS A 179 -1.91 -3.22 -10.82
CA HIS A 179 -1.11 -2.03 -11.09
C HIS A 179 0.36 -2.40 -11.29
N GLN A 180 0.95 -1.92 -12.38
CA GLN A 180 2.40 -1.82 -12.53
C GLN A 180 2.85 -0.44 -12.04
N VAL A 181 3.79 -0.42 -11.12
CA VAL A 181 4.18 0.78 -10.38
C VAL A 181 5.69 0.97 -10.54
N PRO A 182 6.14 1.91 -11.39
CA PRO A 182 7.54 2.31 -11.41
C PRO A 182 7.88 3.05 -10.11
N VAL A 183 9.01 2.70 -9.52
CA VAL A 183 9.50 3.28 -8.26
C VAL A 183 10.95 3.71 -8.36
N VAL A 184 11.30 4.71 -7.54
CA VAL A 184 12.69 5.00 -7.19
C VAL A 184 13.08 4.07 -6.04
N TYR A 185 13.84 3.03 -6.36
CA TYR A 185 14.14 1.94 -5.44
C TYR A 185 15.46 2.17 -4.71
N VAL A 186 15.42 2.20 -3.39
CA VAL A 186 16.55 2.53 -2.51
C VAL A 186 16.96 1.29 -1.72
N TYR A 187 18.18 0.83 -1.94
CA TYR A 187 18.71 -0.35 -1.25
C TYR A 187 19.34 0.04 0.09
N LEU A 188 19.02 -0.72 1.13
CA LEU A 188 19.69 -0.65 2.42
C LEU A 188 20.70 -1.81 2.55
N PRO A 189 21.81 -1.60 3.28
CA PRO A 189 22.21 -0.36 3.95
C PRO A 189 23.09 0.58 3.10
N ASP A 190 23.41 0.21 1.86
CA ASP A 190 24.41 0.88 1.02
C ASP A 190 23.94 2.20 0.38
N LEU A 191 22.62 2.43 0.34
CA LEU A 191 21.92 3.58 -0.24
C LEU A 191 22.06 3.71 -1.77
N SER A 192 22.27 2.59 -2.48
CA SER A 192 22.19 2.63 -3.93
C SER A 192 20.74 2.85 -4.41
N VAL A 193 20.58 3.70 -5.43
CA VAL A 193 19.28 4.09 -5.98
C VAL A 193 19.15 3.58 -7.41
N ARG A 194 18.05 2.88 -7.72
CA ARG A 194 17.79 2.29 -9.03
C ARG A 194 16.33 2.49 -9.45
N ALA A 195 16.06 2.43 -10.75
CA ALA A 195 14.69 2.25 -11.22
C ALA A 195 14.26 0.79 -11.01
N ALA A 196 13.02 0.58 -10.59
CA ALA A 196 12.39 -0.73 -10.54
C ALA A 196 10.90 -0.61 -10.87
N ASP A 197 10.31 -1.71 -11.33
CA ASP A 197 8.86 -1.84 -11.46
C ASP A 197 8.37 -2.88 -10.46
N LEU A 198 7.34 -2.51 -9.69
CA LEU A 198 6.61 -3.42 -8.82
C LEU A 198 5.23 -3.70 -9.43
N THR A 199 4.76 -4.93 -9.32
CA THR A 199 3.41 -5.29 -9.73
C THR A 199 2.58 -5.60 -8.49
N TYR A 200 1.43 -4.95 -8.38
CA TYR A 200 0.44 -5.17 -7.33
C TYR A 200 -0.81 -5.78 -7.94
N SER A 201 -1.35 -6.81 -7.30
CA SER A 201 -2.61 -7.45 -7.66
C SER A 201 -3.48 -7.60 -6.42
N SER A 202 -4.47 -6.73 -6.26
CA SER A 202 -5.39 -6.76 -5.11
C SER A 202 -6.51 -7.78 -5.31
N GLY A 203 -6.77 -8.60 -4.29
CA GLY A 203 -7.78 -9.65 -4.31
C GLY A 203 -8.36 -9.95 -2.92
N PRO A 204 -9.27 -10.94 -2.82
CA PRO A 204 -9.95 -11.25 -1.56
C PRO A 204 -9.01 -11.75 -0.45
N ASP A 205 -7.88 -12.35 -0.83
CA ASP A 205 -6.91 -12.95 0.10
C ASP A 205 -5.76 -12.01 0.48
N GLY A 206 -5.80 -10.76 0.03
CA GLY A 206 -4.75 -9.76 0.24
C GLY A 206 -4.27 -9.11 -1.06
N ILE A 207 -3.13 -8.44 -0.99
CA ILE A 207 -2.51 -7.79 -2.16
C ILE A 207 -1.27 -8.59 -2.51
N GLN A 208 -1.23 -9.19 -3.69
CA GLN A 208 0.00 -9.80 -4.18
C GLN A 208 0.95 -8.70 -4.65
N VAL A 209 2.19 -8.73 -4.17
CA VAL A 209 3.27 -7.84 -4.57
C VAL A 209 4.37 -8.67 -5.22
N LEU A 210 4.72 -8.31 -6.45
CA LEU A 210 5.90 -8.80 -7.14
C LEU A 210 6.90 -7.67 -7.26
N SER A 211 8.07 -7.85 -6.66
CA SER A 211 9.19 -6.91 -6.69
C SER A 211 10.46 -7.60 -7.21
N PRO A 212 11.54 -6.85 -7.49
CA PRO A 212 12.82 -7.45 -7.86
C PRO A 212 13.43 -8.38 -6.79
N VAL A 213 13.04 -8.22 -5.52
CA VAL A 213 13.64 -8.94 -4.38
C VAL A 213 12.69 -9.97 -3.76
N SER A 214 11.39 -9.92 -4.07
CA SER A 214 10.38 -10.76 -3.41
C SER A 214 9.10 -10.92 -4.24
N SER A 215 8.37 -11.99 -3.95
CA SER A 215 6.97 -12.16 -4.33
C SER A 215 6.22 -12.61 -3.09
N SER A 216 5.19 -11.87 -2.68
CA SER A 216 4.44 -12.17 -1.46
C SER A 216 3.01 -11.66 -1.54
N THR A 217 2.11 -12.27 -0.77
CA THR A 217 0.75 -11.74 -0.56
C THR A 217 0.73 -11.03 0.78
N ILE A 218 0.56 -9.71 0.75
CA ILE A 218 0.57 -8.86 1.93
C ILE A 218 -0.86 -8.59 2.40
N THR A 219 -1.01 -8.31 3.68
CA THR A 219 -2.26 -7.83 4.26
C THR A 219 -2.12 -6.39 4.71
N VAL A 220 -3.20 -5.63 4.61
CA VAL A 220 -3.26 -4.20 4.97
C VAL A 220 -4.48 -3.93 5.83
N ASP A 221 -4.40 -2.89 6.65
CA ASP A 221 -5.57 -2.42 7.40
C ASP A 221 -6.50 -1.56 6.53
N GLY A 222 -7.62 -1.12 7.12
CA GLY A 222 -8.57 -0.23 6.44
C GLY A 222 -8.01 1.14 6.06
N GLN A 223 -6.81 1.49 6.55
CA GLN A 223 -6.05 2.67 6.17
C GLN A 223 -4.92 2.33 5.17
N GLY A 224 -4.89 1.13 4.59
CA GLY A 224 -3.90 0.75 3.58
C GLY A 224 -2.46 0.64 4.10
N PHE A 225 -2.24 0.59 5.41
CA PHE A 225 -0.92 0.31 5.98
C PHE A 225 -0.73 -1.20 6.14
N ILE A 226 0.49 -1.67 5.88
CA ILE A 226 0.86 -3.08 6.01
C ILE A 226 0.57 -3.58 7.44
N VAL A 227 -0.14 -4.71 7.52
CA VAL A 227 -0.33 -5.50 8.74
C VAL A 227 0.67 -6.65 8.75
N ASP A 228 0.72 -7.43 7.68
CA ASP A 228 1.65 -8.53 7.52
C ASP A 228 2.23 -8.55 6.10
N TYR A 229 3.55 -8.71 6.03
CA TYR A 229 4.29 -8.94 4.79
C TYR A 229 5.10 -10.22 4.97
N PRO A 230 4.55 -11.39 4.58
CA PRO A 230 5.23 -12.67 4.71
C PRO A 230 6.61 -12.65 4.05
N GLY A 231 7.61 -13.11 4.80
CA GLY A 231 9.01 -13.08 4.38
C GLY A 231 9.74 -11.76 4.69
N LEU A 232 9.02 -10.70 5.05
CA LEU A 232 9.60 -9.41 5.40
C LEU A 232 9.36 -9.05 6.87
N ALA A 233 8.12 -8.78 7.29
CA ALA A 233 7.79 -8.34 8.65
C ALA A 233 6.28 -8.34 8.94
N GLU A 234 5.94 -8.47 10.22
CA GLU A 234 4.60 -8.28 10.77
C GLU A 234 4.54 -7.02 11.63
N ARG A 235 3.36 -6.39 11.70
CA ARG A 235 3.09 -5.25 12.58
C ARG A 235 2.79 -5.74 14.01
N ILE A 236 3.39 -5.12 15.02
CA ILE A 236 3.26 -5.47 16.45
C ILE A 236 2.66 -4.36 17.31
#